data_AF-A0A957TU55-F1
#
_entry.id   AF-A0A957TU55-F1
#
_cell.length_a   1.000
_cell.length_b   1.000
_cell.length_c   1.000
_cell.angle_alpha   90.00
_cell.angle_beta   90.00
_cell.angle_gamma   90.00
#
_symmetry.space_group_name_H-M   'P 1'
#
loop_
_entity.id
_entity.type
_entity.pdbx_description
1 polymer ?
#
loop_
_entity_poly.entity_id
_entity_poly.type
_entity_poly.pdbx_seq_one_letter_code
_entity_poly.pdbx_strand_id
1 'polypeptide(L)'
;MANLIVVHPTFESHWPFVADDLLTGWGHSATHLLRLAADERRPLGQLVDDGTAVTRLITLGVAVTVDCLARFPALREAAFCPSYGRERLADAVVAAAEQRSIPLYHQRSEGFWGQSVAEFALALTLCALRQIPQNYHAMLTSHEPWQRYQPSRNRGPGTLGAQFSDDLAFTNGTIAGKRVRIVGAGNIGSRYASFVHMLGADVATWDPYA
;
A
#
# COMPACT_ATOMS: atom_id res chain seq x y z
N MET A 1 13.15 -18.04 24.47
CA MET A 1 12.54 -16.76 24.01
C MET A 1 11.11 -17.08 23.59
N ALA A 2 10.11 -16.30 24.04
CA ALA A 2 8.71 -16.65 23.77
C ALA A 2 8.24 -16.24 22.36
N ASN A 3 8.70 -15.10 21.84
CA ASN A 3 8.23 -14.59 20.55
C ASN A 3 9.40 -14.46 19.56
N LEU A 4 9.14 -14.83 18.30
CA LEU A 4 10.09 -14.74 17.21
C LEU A 4 9.45 -14.08 15.98
N ILE A 5 10.13 -13.11 15.40
CA ILE A 5 9.81 -12.52 14.10
C ILE A 5 11.00 -12.77 13.19
N VAL A 6 10.77 -13.39 12.03
CA VAL A 6 11.80 -13.60 11.00
C VAL A 6 11.38 -12.88 9.74
N VAL A 7 12.23 -12.00 9.21
CA VAL A 7 11.92 -11.20 8.01
C VAL A 7 13.00 -11.32 6.96
N HIS A 8 12.58 -11.60 5.73
CA HIS A 8 13.42 -11.55 4.55
C HIS A 8 13.33 -10.16 3.90
N PRO A 9 14.44 -9.57 3.40
CA PRO A 9 14.45 -8.21 2.85
C PRO A 9 13.53 -8.02 1.64
N THR A 10 13.19 -9.07 0.89
CA THR A 10 12.17 -8.99 -0.19
C THR A 10 10.76 -8.67 0.32
N PHE A 11 10.45 -9.00 1.58
CA PHE A 11 9.20 -8.56 2.19
C PHE A 11 9.28 -7.06 2.52
N GLU A 12 10.38 -6.63 3.14
CA GLU A 12 10.61 -5.23 3.51
C GLU A 12 10.71 -4.30 2.29
N SER A 13 11.06 -4.82 1.10
CA SER A 13 11.03 -4.02 -0.14
C SER A 13 9.61 -3.57 -0.54
N HIS A 14 8.57 -4.21 -0.01
CA HIS A 14 7.17 -3.84 -0.20
C HIS A 14 6.58 -3.20 1.05
N TRP A 15 6.96 -3.71 2.22
CA TRP A 15 6.41 -3.29 3.52
C TRP A 15 7.55 -3.09 4.56
N PRO A 16 8.28 -1.97 4.48
CA PRO A 16 9.53 -1.78 5.22
C PRO A 16 9.35 -1.61 6.73
N PHE A 17 8.14 -1.24 7.20
CA PHE A 17 7.89 -0.92 8.61
C PHE A 17 7.25 -2.07 9.40
N VAL A 18 6.74 -3.10 8.73
CA VAL A 18 5.91 -4.13 9.37
C VAL A 18 6.68 -4.90 10.45
N ALA A 19 7.94 -5.26 10.20
CA ALA A 19 8.72 -6.01 11.18
C ALA A 19 8.99 -5.20 12.46
N ASP A 20 9.32 -3.92 12.31
CA ASP A 20 9.58 -3.02 13.44
C ASP A 20 8.30 -2.66 14.21
N ASP A 21 7.18 -2.47 13.51
CA ASP A 21 5.87 -2.23 14.13
C ASP A 21 5.40 -3.46 14.93
N LEU A 22 5.60 -4.67 14.40
CA LEU A 22 5.33 -5.92 15.11
C LEU A 22 6.24 -6.09 16.34
N LEU A 23 7.53 -5.80 16.20
CA LEU A 23 8.48 -5.83 17.33
C LEU A 23 8.05 -4.85 18.42
N THR A 24 7.63 -3.64 18.03
CA THR A 24 7.11 -2.62 18.95
C THR A 24 5.85 -3.11 19.65
N GLY A 25 4.89 -3.68 18.91
CA GLY A 25 3.64 -4.19 19.46
C GLY A 25 3.82 -5.40 20.40
N TRP A 26 4.79 -6.28 20.12
CA TRP A 26 5.08 -7.45 20.96
C TRP A 26 6.08 -7.15 22.09
N GLY A 27 6.75 -6.00 22.06
CA GLY A 27 7.73 -5.58 23.04
C GLY A 27 9.12 -6.18 22.80
N HIS A 28 10.13 -5.31 22.87
CA HIS A 28 11.54 -5.62 22.58
C HIS A 28 12.17 -6.64 23.53
N SER A 29 11.76 -6.69 24.80
CA SER A 29 12.34 -7.60 25.79
C SER A 29 11.85 -9.04 25.68
N ALA A 30 10.68 -9.25 25.08
CA ALA A 30 10.03 -10.56 24.96
C ALA A 30 10.17 -11.17 23.55
N THR A 31 10.68 -10.40 22.60
CA THR A 31 10.62 -10.70 21.17
C THR A 31 11.99 -10.64 20.53
N HIS A 32 12.35 -11.70 19.83
CA HIS A 32 13.54 -11.70 18.98
C HIS A 32 13.14 -11.38 17.53
N LEU A 33 13.79 -10.39 16.94
CA LEU A 33 13.66 -10.06 15.52
C LEU A 33 14.92 -10.52 14.77
N LEU A 34 14.73 -11.44 13.83
CA LEU A 34 15.77 -11.95 12.95
C LEU A 34 15.58 -11.38 11.53
N ARG A 35 16.48 -10.48 11.12
CA ARG A 35 16.56 -9.99 9.74
C ARG A 35 17.54 -10.83 8.94
N LEU A 36 17.09 -11.37 7.81
CA LEU A 36 17.90 -12.23 6.96
C LEU A 36 18.73 -11.43 5.96
N ALA A 37 19.81 -12.04 5.46
CA ALA A 37 20.57 -11.52 4.33
C ALA A 37 19.78 -11.64 3.02
N ALA A 38 20.08 -10.82 2.02
CA ALA A 38 19.33 -10.76 0.75
C ALA A 38 19.47 -12.02 -0.12
N ASP A 39 20.55 -12.77 0.05
CA ASP A 39 20.85 -14.04 -0.60
C ASP A 39 20.40 -15.26 0.21
N GLU A 40 19.80 -15.06 1.40
CA GLU A 40 19.30 -16.15 2.22
C GLU A 40 18.11 -16.84 1.53
N ARG A 41 18.17 -18.17 1.39
CA ARG A 41 17.14 -18.98 0.72
C ARG A 41 16.67 -20.16 1.54
N ARG A 42 17.32 -20.42 2.67
CA ARG A 42 16.98 -21.57 3.52
C ARG A 42 15.57 -21.42 4.09
N PRO A 43 14.83 -22.53 4.25
CA PRO A 43 13.54 -22.50 4.92
C PRO A 43 13.73 -22.22 6.43
N LEU A 44 12.67 -21.73 7.08
CA LEU A 44 12.66 -21.31 8.48
C LEU A 44 13.40 -22.28 9.43
N GLY A 45 13.16 -23.58 9.31
CA GLY A 45 13.71 -24.61 10.19
C GLY A 45 15.24 -24.74 10.13
N GLN A 46 15.88 -24.15 9.12
CA GLN A 46 17.34 -24.09 8.95
C GLN A 46 17.92 -22.72 9.32
N LEU A 47 17.08 -21.73 9.60
CA LEU A 47 17.48 -20.36 9.98
C LEU A 47 17.52 -20.16 11.50
N VAL A 48 16.77 -20.98 12.23
CA VAL A 48 16.64 -20.90 13.69
C VAL A 48 17.30 -22.13 14.30
N ASP A 49 18.34 -21.89 15.10
CA ASP A 49 19.13 -22.96 15.72
C ASP A 49 18.33 -23.71 16.80
N ASP A 50 17.62 -22.98 17.67
CA ASP A 50 16.76 -23.51 18.72
C ASP A 50 15.38 -22.84 18.74
N GLY A 51 14.38 -23.54 18.23
CA GLY A 51 12.97 -23.12 18.23
C GLY A 51 12.16 -23.65 19.40
N THR A 52 12.75 -24.39 20.35
CA THR A 52 12.01 -25.16 21.35
C THR A 52 11.21 -24.32 22.34
N ALA A 53 11.70 -23.13 22.67
CA ALA A 53 11.07 -22.20 23.61
C ALA A 53 10.09 -21.21 22.95
N VAL A 54 10.02 -21.17 21.61
CA VAL A 54 9.19 -20.20 20.87
C VAL A 54 7.73 -20.63 20.95
N THR A 55 6.87 -19.74 21.46
CA THR A 55 5.43 -19.95 21.57
C THR A 55 4.64 -19.13 20.55
N ARG A 56 5.20 -18.04 20.03
CA ARG A 56 4.58 -17.18 19.01
C ARG A 56 5.55 -16.86 17.89
N LEU A 57 5.13 -17.02 16.65
CA LEU A 57 6.02 -16.91 15.49
C LEU A 57 5.39 -16.08 14.36
N ILE A 58 6.16 -15.13 13.82
CA ILE A 58 5.82 -14.45 12.57
C ILE A 58 6.95 -14.66 11.57
N THR A 59 6.61 -15.09 10.36
CA THR A 59 7.55 -15.07 9.24
C THR A 59 7.07 -14.15 8.13
N LEU A 60 7.94 -13.26 7.67
CA LEU A 60 7.66 -12.25 6.66
C LEU A 60 8.57 -12.50 5.45
N GLY A 61 8.01 -13.10 4.40
CA GLY A 61 8.72 -13.43 3.17
C GLY A 61 9.69 -14.61 3.27
N VAL A 62 9.52 -15.50 4.25
CA VAL A 62 10.38 -16.67 4.48
C VAL A 62 9.63 -17.95 4.11
N ALA A 63 10.31 -18.91 3.47
CA ALA A 63 9.73 -20.20 3.15
C ALA A 63 9.54 -21.06 4.42
N VAL A 64 8.36 -21.67 4.55
CA VAL A 64 8.00 -22.55 5.67
C VAL A 64 7.56 -23.89 5.11
N THR A 65 8.11 -24.97 5.66
CA THR A 65 7.76 -26.36 5.32
C THR A 65 7.17 -27.07 6.54
N VAL A 66 6.62 -28.28 6.35
CA VAL A 66 6.12 -29.11 7.46
C VAL A 66 7.22 -29.40 8.47
N ASP A 67 8.43 -29.73 8.00
CA ASP A 67 9.60 -29.99 8.87
C ASP A 67 10.00 -28.77 9.69
N CYS A 68 9.75 -27.56 9.19
CA CYS A 68 9.99 -26.35 9.97
C CYS A 68 9.13 -26.35 11.23
N LEU A 69 7.85 -26.74 11.14
CA LEU A 69 6.96 -26.76 12.31
C LEU A 69 7.48 -27.69 13.39
N ALA A 70 8.06 -28.85 13.04
CA ALA A 70 8.62 -29.80 14.00
C ALA A 70 9.74 -29.19 14.87
N ARG A 71 10.44 -28.16 14.38
CA ARG A 71 11.50 -27.43 15.10
C ARG A 71 10.95 -26.49 16.19
N PHE A 72 9.64 -26.23 16.21
CA PHE A 72 8.97 -25.36 17.17
C PHE A 72 7.91 -26.13 17.98
N PRO A 73 8.29 -27.07 18.85
CA PRO A 73 7.35 -27.90 19.60
C PRO A 73 6.40 -27.12 20.51
N ALA A 74 6.85 -26.01 21.10
CA ALA A 74 6.05 -25.18 22.00
C ALA A 74 5.17 -24.12 21.29
N LEU A 75 5.15 -24.11 19.95
CA LEU A 75 4.44 -23.11 19.16
C LEU A 75 2.93 -23.17 19.44
N ARG A 76 2.35 -22.01 19.78
CA ARG A 76 0.93 -21.85 20.12
C ARG A 76 0.15 -21.06 19.09
N GLU A 77 0.81 -20.20 18.33
CA GLU A 77 0.21 -19.40 17.26
C GLU A 77 1.28 -18.93 16.27
N ALA A 78 0.89 -18.76 15.00
CA ALA A 78 1.80 -18.27 13.99
C ALA A 78 1.13 -17.42 12.90
N ALA A 79 1.93 -16.55 12.26
CA ALA A 79 1.58 -15.89 11.01
C ALA A 79 2.68 -16.15 9.97
N PHE A 80 2.30 -16.71 8.83
CA PHE A 80 3.22 -17.00 7.73
C PHE A 80 2.83 -16.15 6.52
N CYS A 81 3.45 -14.97 6.41
CA CYS A 81 3.15 -14.00 5.37
C CYS A 81 4.15 -14.13 4.22
N PRO A 82 3.73 -14.53 3.01
CA PRO A 82 4.63 -14.56 1.86
C PRO A 82 5.00 -13.13 1.43
N SER A 83 6.04 -13.00 0.60
CA SER A 83 6.31 -11.71 -0.07
C SER A 83 5.20 -11.39 -1.08
N TYR A 84 5.03 -10.11 -1.42
CA TYR A 84 4.04 -9.68 -2.39
C TYR A 84 4.15 -10.45 -3.72
N GLY A 85 3.02 -10.91 -4.26
CA GLY A 85 2.95 -11.66 -5.53
C GLY A 85 3.45 -13.11 -5.47
N ARG A 86 3.79 -13.65 -4.29
CA ARG A 86 4.17 -15.06 -4.11
C ARG A 86 2.98 -15.95 -3.79
N GLU A 87 3.16 -17.24 -4.02
CA GLU A 87 2.17 -18.28 -3.72
C GLU A 87 1.79 -18.30 -2.23
N ARG A 88 0.56 -18.73 -1.98
CA ARG A 88 0.05 -18.98 -0.63
C ARG A 88 0.86 -20.09 0.04
N LEU A 89 0.90 -20.06 1.37
CA LEU A 89 1.42 -21.17 2.18
C LEU A 89 0.83 -22.52 1.71
N ALA A 90 1.69 -23.52 1.53
CA ALA A 90 1.27 -24.84 1.04
C ALA A 90 0.27 -25.51 2.00
N ASP A 91 -0.75 -26.17 1.43
CA ASP A 91 -1.85 -26.81 2.19
C ASP A 91 -1.34 -27.84 3.20
N ALA A 92 -0.26 -28.56 2.88
CA ALA A 92 0.37 -29.51 3.80
C ALA A 92 0.88 -28.84 5.10
N VAL A 93 1.36 -27.60 5.01
CA VAL A 93 1.82 -26.83 6.19
C VAL A 93 0.62 -26.37 7.01
N VAL A 94 -0.47 -25.94 6.34
CA VAL A 94 -1.72 -25.58 7.01
C VAL A 94 -2.27 -26.79 7.77
N ALA A 95 -2.41 -27.94 7.12
CA ALA A 95 -2.90 -29.17 7.74
C ALA A 95 -2.03 -29.61 8.92
N ALA A 96 -0.70 -29.50 8.81
CA ALA A 96 0.21 -29.83 9.90
C ALA A 96 0.09 -28.87 11.11
N ALA A 97 -0.18 -27.58 10.87
CA ALA A 97 -0.47 -26.63 11.94
C ALA A 97 -1.82 -26.93 12.62
N GLU A 98 -2.85 -27.25 11.84
CA GLU A 98 -4.18 -27.62 12.34
C GLU A 98 -4.15 -28.91 13.19
N GLN A 99 -3.44 -29.94 12.74
CA GLN A 99 -3.24 -31.18 13.52
C GLN A 99 -2.61 -30.92 14.89
N ARG A 100 -1.81 -29.85 15.00
CA ARG A 100 -1.18 -29.41 16.25
C ARG A 100 -1.97 -28.33 16.98
N SER A 101 -3.16 -27.98 16.50
CA SER A 101 -4.02 -26.92 17.04
C SER A 101 -3.31 -25.56 17.13
N ILE A 102 -2.44 -25.25 16.17
CA ILE A 102 -1.75 -23.96 16.06
C ILE A 102 -2.62 -23.04 15.20
N PRO A 103 -3.23 -21.97 15.76
CA PRO A 103 -3.95 -20.98 14.98
C PRO A 103 -2.99 -20.27 14.02
N LEU A 104 -3.40 -20.19 12.76
CA LEU A 104 -2.69 -19.43 11.74
C LEU A 104 -3.41 -18.11 11.47
N TYR A 105 -2.68 -17.02 11.65
CA TYR A 105 -3.15 -15.68 11.34
C TYR A 105 -2.72 -15.29 9.93
N HIS A 106 -3.66 -14.70 9.19
CA HIS A 106 -3.44 -14.22 7.84
C HIS A 106 -3.65 -12.71 7.78
N GLN A 107 -2.80 -12.06 6.98
CA GLN A 107 -3.00 -10.67 6.61
C GLN A 107 -4.34 -10.53 5.88
N ARG A 108 -5.19 -9.60 6.32
CA ARG A 108 -6.40 -9.22 5.61
C ARG A 108 -6.05 -8.22 4.51
N SER A 109 -6.82 -8.16 3.43
CA SER A 109 -6.55 -7.27 2.28
C SER A 109 -6.81 -5.78 2.55
N GLU A 110 -7.11 -5.40 3.79
CA GLU A 110 -7.55 -4.05 4.15
C GLU A 110 -6.38 -3.11 4.42
N GLY A 111 -6.43 -1.90 3.85
CA GLY A 111 -5.69 -0.74 4.37
C GLY A 111 -4.22 -0.51 3.95
N PHE A 112 -3.51 -1.46 3.34
CA PHE A 112 -2.04 -1.36 3.19
C PHE A 112 -1.50 -0.18 2.37
N TRP A 113 -2.14 0.16 1.25
CA TRP A 113 -1.72 1.30 0.41
C TRP A 113 -2.89 2.00 -0.30
N GLY A 114 -4.12 1.51 -0.09
CA GLY A 114 -5.29 1.98 -0.81
C GLY A 114 -5.51 3.49 -0.65
N GLN A 115 -5.23 3.99 0.56
CA GLN A 115 -5.27 5.41 0.89
C GLN A 115 -4.24 6.22 0.10
N SER A 116 -2.96 5.85 0.18
CA SER A 116 -1.88 6.54 -0.53
C SER A 116 -2.14 6.59 -2.03
N VAL A 117 -2.48 5.46 -2.65
CA VAL A 117 -2.78 5.43 -4.10
C VAL A 117 -4.00 6.28 -4.45
N ALA A 118 -5.04 6.28 -3.61
CA ALA A 118 -6.21 7.14 -3.82
C ALA A 118 -5.88 8.64 -3.69
N GLU A 119 -5.00 9.01 -2.76
CA GLU A 119 -4.49 10.39 -2.62
C GLU A 119 -3.66 10.81 -3.84
N PHE A 120 -2.79 9.93 -4.35
CA PHE A 120 -2.08 10.16 -5.61
C PHE A 120 -3.06 10.34 -6.79
N ALA A 121 -4.10 9.52 -6.89
CA ALA A 121 -5.12 9.64 -7.94
C ALA A 121 -5.88 10.97 -7.85
N LEU A 122 -6.22 11.43 -6.64
CA LEU A 122 -6.79 12.75 -6.41
C LEU A 122 -5.84 13.86 -6.86
N ALA A 123 -4.59 13.82 -6.42
CA ALA A 123 -3.58 14.82 -6.78
C ALA A 123 -3.37 14.91 -8.29
N LEU A 124 -3.24 13.76 -8.97
CA LEU A 124 -3.10 13.70 -10.43
C LEU A 124 -4.31 14.29 -11.16
N THR A 125 -5.52 14.03 -10.65
CA THR A 125 -6.76 14.58 -11.19
C THR A 125 -6.77 16.11 -11.07
N LEU A 126 -6.45 16.65 -9.89
CA LEU A 126 -6.37 18.09 -9.68
C LEU A 126 -5.26 18.74 -10.51
N CYS A 127 -4.09 18.10 -10.61
CA CYS A 127 -2.99 18.53 -11.47
C CYS A 127 -3.41 18.62 -12.94
N ALA A 128 -4.13 17.62 -13.44
CA ALA A 128 -4.63 17.62 -14.81
C ALA A 128 -5.66 18.73 -15.05
N LEU A 129 -6.63 18.89 -14.14
CA LEU A 129 -7.67 19.92 -14.24
C LEU A 129 -7.14 21.36 -14.20
N ARG A 130 -6.05 21.58 -13.45
CA ARG A 130 -5.47 22.90 -13.16
C ARG A 130 -4.16 23.17 -13.91
N GLN A 131 -3.73 22.24 -14.75
CA GLN A 131 -2.44 22.24 -15.46
C GLN A 131 -1.21 22.51 -14.57
N ILE A 132 -1.24 22.08 -13.30
CA ILE A 132 -0.20 22.45 -12.32
C ILE A 132 1.20 22.03 -12.80
N PRO A 133 1.43 20.77 -13.24
CA PRO A 133 2.77 20.35 -13.70
C PRO A 133 3.26 21.11 -14.93
N GLN A 134 2.39 21.38 -15.90
CA GLN A 134 2.72 22.11 -17.13
C GLN A 134 3.14 23.55 -16.79
N ASN A 135 2.38 24.19 -15.91
CA ASN A 135 2.65 25.55 -15.46
C ASN A 135 3.95 25.63 -14.68
N TYR A 136 4.18 24.69 -13.77
CA TYR A 136 5.44 24.60 -13.03
C TYR A 136 6.63 24.40 -13.97
N HIS A 137 6.52 23.52 -14.96
CA HIS A 137 7.59 23.28 -15.91
C HIS A 137 7.94 24.53 -16.73
N ALA A 138 6.94 25.25 -17.23
CA ALA A 138 7.15 26.51 -17.95
C ALA A 138 7.80 27.60 -17.06
N MET A 139 7.52 27.58 -15.75
CA MET A 139 8.14 28.49 -14.78
C MET A 139 9.64 28.25 -14.59
N LEU A 140 10.16 27.08 -14.92
CA LEU A 140 11.60 26.78 -14.80
C LEU A 140 12.46 27.63 -15.74
N THR A 141 11.89 28.10 -16.85
CA THR A 141 12.63 28.84 -17.89
C THR A 141 12.04 30.22 -18.20
N SER A 142 10.89 30.55 -17.62
CA SER A 142 10.19 31.80 -17.91
C SER A 142 9.28 32.24 -16.78
N HIS A 143 9.18 33.56 -16.56
CA HIS A 143 8.18 34.14 -15.65
C HIS A 143 6.82 34.37 -16.34
N GLU A 144 6.69 34.06 -17.63
CA GLU A 144 5.45 34.22 -18.39
C GLU A 144 4.23 33.56 -17.74
N PRO A 145 4.31 32.35 -17.14
CA PRO A 145 3.15 31.73 -16.49
C PRO A 145 2.57 32.50 -15.30
N TRP A 146 3.29 33.49 -14.75
CA TRP A 146 2.76 34.44 -13.77
C TRP A 146 2.04 35.62 -14.43
N GLN A 147 2.51 36.02 -15.61
CA GLN A 147 1.96 37.15 -16.38
C GLN A 147 0.65 36.81 -17.09
N ARG A 148 0.37 35.51 -17.33
CA ARG A 148 -0.89 35.05 -17.93
C ARG A 148 -2.14 35.36 -17.11
N TYR A 149 -2.03 35.75 -15.83
CA TYR A 149 -3.17 36.15 -15.00
C TYR A 149 -3.47 37.65 -15.09
N GLN A 150 -2.78 38.40 -15.95
CA GLN A 150 -3.04 39.82 -16.09
C GLN A 150 -4.37 40.09 -16.83
N PRO A 151 -5.30 40.88 -16.26
CA PRO A 151 -6.57 41.20 -16.91
C PRO A 151 -6.42 41.91 -18.27
N SER A 152 -5.31 42.61 -18.51
CA SER A 152 -5.01 43.28 -19.78
C SER A 152 -4.85 42.31 -20.96
N ARG A 153 -4.37 41.09 -20.70
CA ARG A 153 -4.13 40.03 -21.71
C ARG A 153 -5.35 39.16 -21.98
N ASN A 154 -6.28 39.13 -21.03
CA ASN A 154 -7.36 38.16 -20.92
C ASN A 154 -8.71 38.82 -21.17
N ARG A 155 -8.85 39.46 -22.33
CA ARG A 155 -10.04 40.27 -22.69
C ARG A 155 -10.87 39.59 -23.75
N GLY A 156 -12.12 39.29 -23.40
CA GLY A 156 -13.14 38.84 -24.33
C GLY A 156 -13.49 37.35 -24.19
N PRO A 157 -14.57 36.90 -24.86
CA PRO A 157 -15.01 35.51 -24.80
C PRO A 157 -13.93 34.54 -25.31
N GLY A 158 -13.74 33.41 -24.62
CA GLY A 158 -12.83 32.34 -25.03
C GLY A 158 -11.35 32.56 -24.72
N THR A 159 -10.95 33.70 -24.15
CA THR A 159 -9.59 33.89 -23.63
C THR A 159 -9.45 33.29 -22.23
N LEU A 160 -8.24 32.88 -21.85
CA LEU A 160 -7.93 32.48 -20.46
C LEU A 160 -8.39 33.59 -19.50
N GLY A 161 -8.99 33.25 -18.37
CA GLY A 161 -9.38 34.24 -17.38
C GLY A 161 -8.21 34.63 -16.47
N ALA A 162 -8.16 35.89 -16.02
CA ALA A 162 -7.21 36.32 -14.98
C ALA A 162 -7.40 35.59 -13.63
N GLN A 163 -8.56 34.99 -13.41
CA GLN A 163 -8.97 34.42 -12.12
C GLN A 163 -8.80 32.89 -12.03
N PHE A 164 -8.39 32.21 -13.10
CA PHE A 164 -8.18 30.76 -13.08
C PHE A 164 -7.06 30.32 -14.03
N SER A 165 -6.48 29.16 -13.74
CA SER A 165 -5.24 28.68 -14.35
C SER A 165 -5.47 27.60 -15.41
N ASP A 166 -6.72 27.42 -15.82
CA ASP A 166 -7.15 26.24 -16.56
C ASP A 166 -7.17 26.48 -18.06
N ASP A 167 -6.96 25.42 -18.82
CA ASP A 167 -7.10 25.48 -20.27
C ASP A 167 -8.55 25.27 -20.70
N LEU A 168 -9.19 26.34 -21.14
CA LEU A 168 -10.57 26.32 -21.59
C LEU A 168 -10.82 25.39 -22.79
N ALA A 169 -9.78 25.00 -23.52
CA ALA A 169 -9.88 24.06 -24.64
C ALA A 169 -9.80 22.58 -24.22
N PHE A 170 -9.56 22.27 -22.94
CA PHE A 170 -9.46 20.92 -22.39
C PHE A 170 -10.37 20.70 -21.17
N THR A 171 -10.35 19.51 -20.56
CA THR A 171 -11.03 19.28 -19.26
C THR A 171 -10.40 20.19 -18.20
N ASN A 172 -11.18 21.16 -17.71
CA ASN A 172 -10.66 22.31 -16.96
C ASN A 172 -11.54 22.67 -15.76
N GLY A 173 -11.02 23.48 -14.84
CA GLY A 173 -11.81 24.03 -13.73
C GLY A 173 -11.87 23.13 -12.50
N THR A 174 -12.79 23.47 -11.58
CA THR A 174 -12.97 22.73 -10.34
C THR A 174 -13.51 21.32 -10.59
N ILE A 175 -13.14 20.36 -9.75
CA ILE A 175 -13.72 19.01 -9.80
C ILE A 175 -15.21 18.99 -9.41
N ALA A 176 -15.67 19.97 -8.63
CA ALA A 176 -17.08 20.15 -8.27
C ALA A 176 -17.97 20.24 -9.53
N GLY A 177 -19.07 19.48 -9.53
CA GLY A 177 -20.02 19.38 -10.64
C GLY A 177 -19.55 18.53 -11.82
N LYS A 178 -18.33 17.98 -11.79
CA LYS A 178 -17.84 17.10 -12.86
C LYS A 178 -18.32 15.67 -12.67
N ARG A 179 -18.51 14.97 -13.79
CA ARG A 179 -18.80 13.54 -13.83
C ARG A 179 -17.50 12.75 -13.74
N VAL A 180 -17.27 12.07 -12.61
CA VAL A 180 -16.14 11.15 -12.42
C VAL A 180 -16.66 9.72 -12.49
N ARG A 181 -16.01 8.89 -13.31
CA ARG A 181 -16.38 7.49 -13.52
C ARG A 181 -15.20 6.60 -13.18
N ILE A 182 -15.42 5.62 -12.31
CA ILE A 182 -14.34 4.82 -11.71
C ILE A 182 -14.57 3.35 -12.07
N VAL A 183 -13.53 2.70 -12.58
CA VAL A 183 -13.50 1.26 -12.84
C VAL A 183 -12.78 0.57 -11.67
N GLY A 184 -13.51 -0.29 -10.97
CA GLY A 184 -13.11 -0.93 -9.71
C GLY A 184 -13.55 -0.09 -8.49
N ALA A 185 -14.39 -0.67 -7.64
CA ALA A 185 -14.88 -0.11 -6.37
C ALA A 185 -14.23 -0.76 -5.14
N GLY A 186 -13.17 -1.53 -5.34
CA GLY A 186 -12.35 -2.09 -4.26
C GLY A 186 -11.61 -1.05 -3.41
N ASN A 187 -10.59 -1.49 -2.67
CA ASN A 187 -9.89 -0.71 -1.65
C ASN A 187 -9.41 0.69 -2.12
N ILE A 188 -8.93 0.83 -3.36
CA ILE A 188 -8.46 2.12 -3.90
C ILE A 188 -9.63 2.96 -4.44
N GLY A 189 -10.43 2.36 -5.33
CA GLY A 189 -11.47 3.08 -6.06
C GLY A 189 -12.54 3.67 -5.16
N SER A 190 -12.95 2.95 -4.11
CA SER A 190 -13.91 3.45 -3.11
C SER A 190 -13.41 4.69 -2.36
N ARG A 191 -12.12 4.74 -1.99
CA ARG A 191 -11.51 5.90 -1.32
C ARG A 191 -11.41 7.10 -2.25
N TYR A 192 -10.92 6.88 -3.46
CA TYR A 192 -10.86 7.94 -4.47
C TYR A 192 -12.27 8.49 -4.77
N ALA A 193 -13.26 7.61 -4.92
CA ALA A 193 -14.68 7.98 -5.07
C ALA A 193 -15.16 8.88 -3.93
N SER A 194 -14.84 8.50 -2.69
CA SER A 194 -15.18 9.30 -1.50
C SER A 194 -14.56 10.70 -1.54
N PHE A 195 -13.28 10.82 -1.91
CA PHE A 195 -12.61 12.13 -2.00
C PHE A 195 -13.26 13.03 -3.04
N VAL A 196 -13.46 12.53 -4.27
CA VAL A 196 -14.00 13.37 -5.34
C VAL A 196 -15.48 13.69 -5.12
N HIS A 197 -16.23 12.78 -4.50
CA HIS A 197 -17.61 13.04 -4.08
C HIS A 197 -17.67 14.14 -3.00
N MET A 198 -16.80 14.08 -1.99
CA MET A 198 -16.67 15.12 -0.97
C MET A 198 -16.36 16.50 -1.59
N LEU A 199 -15.56 16.54 -2.67
CA LEU A 199 -15.27 17.76 -3.42
C LEU A 199 -16.38 18.18 -4.39
N GLY A 200 -17.54 17.51 -4.35
CA GLY A 200 -18.75 17.89 -5.10
C GLY A 200 -18.84 17.29 -6.51
N ALA A 201 -18.05 16.27 -6.85
CA ALA A 201 -18.20 15.57 -8.13
C ALA A 201 -19.45 14.67 -8.14
N ASP A 202 -20.02 14.49 -9.33
CA ASP A 202 -20.98 13.41 -9.63
C ASP A 202 -20.20 12.13 -9.91
N VAL A 203 -20.27 11.17 -8.99
CA VAL A 203 -19.45 9.94 -9.02
C VAL A 203 -20.31 8.74 -9.35
N ALA A 204 -19.85 7.94 -10.31
CA ALA A 204 -20.36 6.59 -10.50
C ALA A 204 -19.21 5.59 -10.63
N THR A 205 -19.41 4.39 -10.12
CA THR A 205 -18.43 3.32 -10.12
C THR A 205 -18.97 2.13 -10.89
N TRP A 206 -18.10 1.44 -11.61
CA TRP A 206 -18.37 0.13 -12.18
C TRP A 206 -17.34 -0.86 -11.64
N ASP A 207 -17.80 -1.96 -11.07
CA ASP A 207 -16.95 -3.04 -10.58
C ASP A 207 -17.60 -4.36 -10.99
N PRO A 208 -16.88 -5.26 -11.69
CA PRO A 208 -17.45 -6.53 -12.14
C PRO A 208 -17.71 -7.53 -11.01
N TYR A 209 -17.26 -7.23 -9.78
CA TYR A 209 -17.37 -8.10 -8.61
C TYR A 209 -18.13 -7.48 -7.43
N ALA A 210 -18.67 -6.26 -7.58
CA ALA A 210 -19.48 -5.59 -6.56
C ALA A 210 -20.96 -5.99 -6.59
#